data_AF-A0A7C6TWY4-F1
#
_entry.id   AF-A0A7C6TWY4-F1
#
_cell.length_a   1.000
_cell.length_b   1.000
_cell.length_c   1.000
_cell.angle_alpha   90.00
_cell.angle_beta   90.00
_cell.angle_gamma   90.00
#
_symmetry.space_group_name_H-M   'P 1'
#
loop_
_entity.id
_entity.type
_entity.pdbx_description
1 polymer ?
#
loop_
_entity_poly.entity_id
_entity_poly.type
_entity_poly.pdbx_seq_one_letter_code
_entity_poly.pdbx_strand_id
1 'polypeptide(L)'
;RPKYRKKFLRRCKEAGIVGVKIDFLESESQAAIHFYRQMLEDAAEEQLMVIYHNPNKPTGLARTYPHLLNREAVRGMQSDCDPEDNVILPFTRFVGGDADYTPFCFSVPERKGKATMGHMLANTVIFQSSLLTISEHPAHLIDHIAVDFLRLLPVFYDETRVLPGSLPGEKAIFARKSGESWFFALQQGPDQKGNQTIYLDFLDKDAEYDLTLFTDDPNDTNKLIRNEITVKRGDQVTFYVPQNGGAAGIFRLKRD
;
A
#
# COMPACT_ATOMS: atom_id res chain seq x y z
N ARG A 1 29.19 -9.45 11.12
CA ARG A 1 30.44 -8.96 11.78
C ARG A 1 30.52 -7.44 11.65
N PRO A 2 30.68 -6.66 12.75
CA PRO A 2 30.57 -5.20 12.72
C PRO A 2 31.48 -4.48 11.71
N LYS A 3 32.77 -4.85 11.64
CA LYS A 3 33.73 -4.24 10.71
C LYS A 3 33.32 -4.37 9.24
N TYR A 4 32.75 -5.52 8.87
CA TYR A 4 32.27 -5.75 7.49
C TYR A 4 31.06 -4.86 7.18
N ARG A 5 30.08 -4.83 8.08
CA ARG A 5 28.84 -4.05 7.92
C ARG A 5 29.14 -2.56 7.76
N LYS A 6 29.94 -1.96 8.64
CA LYS A 6 30.35 -0.55 8.53
C LYS A 6 31.09 -0.26 7.22
N LYS A 7 32.04 -1.12 6.83
CA LYS A 7 32.76 -0.97 5.56
C LYS A 7 31.83 -1.06 4.35
N PHE A 8 30.86 -1.97 4.36
CA PHE A 8 29.88 -2.10 3.29
C PHE A 8 29.03 -0.83 3.17
N LEU A 9 28.48 -0.33 4.28
CA LEU A 9 27.64 0.87 4.28
C LEU A 9 28.39 2.11 3.82
N ARG A 10 29.64 2.28 4.26
CA ARG A 10 30.50 3.35 3.75
C ARG A 10 30.70 3.28 2.24
N ARG A 11 30.97 2.09 1.69
CA ARG A 11 31.11 1.90 0.24
C ARG A 11 29.80 2.21 -0.50
N CYS A 12 28.65 1.88 0.07
CA CYS A 12 27.35 2.28 -0.49
C CYS A 12 27.25 3.80 -0.57
N LYS A 13 27.57 4.50 0.52
CA LYS A 13 27.56 5.96 0.58
C LYS A 13 28.54 6.60 -0.41
N GLU A 14 29.77 6.10 -0.48
CA GLU A 14 30.80 6.53 -1.44
C GLU A 14 30.35 6.31 -2.91
N ALA A 15 29.53 5.29 -3.16
CA ALA A 15 28.94 5.02 -4.47
C ALA A 15 27.68 5.87 -4.78
N GLY A 16 27.24 6.74 -3.87
CA GLY A 16 26.05 7.59 -4.05
C GLY A 16 24.72 6.91 -3.72
N ILE A 17 24.74 5.72 -3.11
CA ILE A 17 23.53 5.03 -2.65
C ILE A 17 22.93 5.79 -1.46
N VAL A 18 21.60 5.92 -1.43
CA VAL A 18 20.86 6.63 -0.37
C VAL A 18 20.12 5.71 0.59
N GLY A 19 20.06 4.40 0.29
CA GLY A 19 19.46 3.41 1.17
C GLY A 19 19.74 1.98 0.76
N VAL A 20 19.48 1.05 1.67
CA VAL A 20 19.77 -0.38 1.50
C VAL A 20 18.56 -1.24 1.91
N LYS A 21 18.29 -2.29 1.14
CA LYS A 21 17.36 -3.36 1.51
C LYS A 21 18.20 -4.55 2.02
N ILE A 22 17.98 -4.95 3.27
CA ILE A 22 18.74 -6.00 3.95
C ILE A 22 17.84 -7.21 4.15
N ASP A 23 18.34 -8.39 3.83
CA ASP A 23 17.54 -9.61 3.72
C ASP A 23 18.18 -10.80 4.48
N PHE A 24 17.40 -11.86 4.67
CA PHE A 24 17.83 -13.21 5.05
C PHE A 24 18.41 -13.38 6.47
N LEU A 25 17.73 -12.91 7.51
CA LEU A 25 17.96 -13.41 8.89
C LEU A 25 16.92 -14.44 9.36
N GLU A 26 15.66 -14.31 8.90
CA GLU A 26 14.58 -15.29 9.14
C GLU A 26 14.47 -15.75 10.60
N SER A 27 14.69 -14.83 11.55
CA SER A 27 14.78 -15.15 12.98
C SER A 27 14.28 -14.00 13.85
N GLU A 28 13.49 -14.34 14.87
CA GLU A 28 13.10 -13.43 15.96
C GLU A 28 13.96 -13.61 17.21
N SER A 29 15.10 -14.29 17.10
CA SER A 29 16.04 -14.43 18.22
C SER A 29 16.55 -13.07 18.69
N GLN A 30 16.94 -13.00 19.97
CA GLN A 30 17.57 -11.81 20.54
C GLN A 30 18.78 -11.33 19.71
N ALA A 31 19.57 -12.27 19.18
CA ALA A 31 20.72 -11.98 18.33
C ALA A 31 20.31 -11.30 17.01
N ALA A 32 19.25 -11.77 16.36
CA ALA A 32 18.72 -11.16 15.13
C ALA A 32 18.15 -9.76 15.39
N ILE A 33 17.42 -9.59 16.50
CA ILE A 33 16.90 -8.28 16.93
C ILE A 33 18.05 -7.30 17.16
N HIS A 34 19.12 -7.72 17.84
CA HIS A 34 20.32 -6.90 18.02
C HIS A 34 21.01 -6.57 16.71
N PHE A 35 21.08 -7.51 15.77
CA PHE A 35 21.63 -7.24 14.44
C PHE A 35 20.84 -6.15 13.71
N TYR A 36 19.51 -6.26 13.65
CA TYR A 36 18.66 -5.26 13.00
C TYR A 36 18.80 -3.88 13.64
N ARG A 37 18.92 -3.81 14.97
CA ARG A 37 19.15 -2.53 15.64
C ARG A 37 20.52 -1.93 15.32
N GLN A 38 21.59 -2.72 15.43
CA GLN A 38 22.94 -2.26 15.10
C GLN A 38 23.09 -1.87 13.62
N MET A 39 22.36 -2.53 12.72
CA MET A 39 22.32 -2.18 11.31
C MET A 39 21.69 -0.79 11.10
N LEU A 40 20.64 -0.44 11.86
CA LEU A 40 20.08 0.92 11.83
C LEU A 40 21.06 1.94 12.39
N GLU A 41 21.68 1.66 13.54
CA GLU A 41 22.66 2.55 14.16
C GLU A 41 23.84 2.85 13.21
N ASP A 42 24.41 1.81 12.58
CA ASP A 42 25.50 1.97 11.62
C ASP A 42 25.06 2.64 10.30
N ALA A 43 23.84 2.36 9.82
CA ALA A 43 23.30 3.01 8.62
C ALA A 43 23.04 4.51 8.85
N ALA A 44 22.64 4.90 10.07
CA ALA A 44 22.45 6.29 10.44
C ALA A 44 23.76 7.08 10.40
N GLU A 45 24.88 6.49 10.85
CA GLU A 45 26.22 7.11 10.78
C GLU A 45 26.60 7.50 9.34
N GLU A 46 26.17 6.72 8.35
CA GLU A 46 26.45 6.95 6.92
C GLU A 46 25.28 7.65 6.18
N GLN A 47 24.24 8.05 6.91
CA GLN A 47 23.01 8.68 6.39
C GLN A 47 22.30 7.85 5.31
N LEU A 48 22.17 6.54 5.53
CA LEU A 48 21.49 5.61 4.63
C LEU A 48 20.12 5.23 5.18
N MET A 49 19.10 5.24 4.33
CA MET A 49 17.79 4.66 4.62
C MET A 49 17.85 3.12 4.61
N VAL A 50 16.95 2.46 5.32
CA VAL A 50 16.94 1.01 5.48
C VAL A 50 15.55 0.43 5.26
N ILE A 51 15.51 -0.69 4.53
CA ILE A 51 14.38 -1.60 4.41
C ILE A 51 14.83 -2.97 4.89
N TYR A 52 13.97 -3.67 5.65
CA TYR A 52 14.25 -5.05 6.04
C TYR A 52 13.33 -6.03 5.33
N HIS A 53 13.92 -7.10 4.77
CA HIS A 53 13.23 -8.22 4.15
C HIS A 53 13.44 -9.48 5.00
N ASN A 54 12.42 -10.34 5.08
CA ASN A 54 12.34 -11.42 6.08
C ASN A 54 12.70 -11.01 7.54
N PRO A 55 12.19 -9.88 8.09
CA PRO A 55 12.51 -9.47 9.45
C PRO A 55 11.50 -9.95 10.49
N ASN A 56 11.85 -9.73 11.76
CA ASN A 56 10.87 -9.75 12.84
C ASN A 56 9.76 -8.71 12.60
N LYS A 57 8.57 -8.98 13.17
CA LYS A 57 7.42 -8.08 13.06
C LYS A 57 7.73 -6.65 13.54
N PRO A 58 7.10 -5.62 12.97
CA PRO A 58 7.33 -4.25 13.42
C PRO A 58 6.73 -4.01 14.82
N THR A 59 7.41 -3.17 15.59
CA THR A 59 7.06 -2.82 16.98
C THR A 59 7.21 -1.31 17.25
N GLY A 60 7.10 -0.49 16.19
CA GLY A 60 7.24 0.97 16.29
C GLY A 60 8.68 1.52 16.21
N LEU A 61 9.66 0.68 15.85
CA LEU A 61 11.08 1.07 15.79
C LEU A 61 11.36 2.25 14.84
N ALA A 62 10.54 2.43 13.80
CA ALA A 62 10.62 3.57 12.88
C ALA A 62 10.41 4.93 13.58
N ARG A 63 9.70 4.98 14.73
CA ARG A 63 9.60 6.21 15.53
C ARG A 63 10.95 6.63 16.12
N THR A 64 11.76 5.66 16.54
CA THR A 64 13.10 5.92 17.10
C THR A 64 14.14 6.11 16.00
N TYR A 65 14.01 5.36 14.90
CA TYR A 65 14.93 5.35 13.78
C TYR A 65 14.15 5.67 12.49
N PRO A 66 13.91 6.95 12.17
CA PRO A 66 13.04 7.34 11.05
C PRO A 66 13.61 7.00 9.68
N HIS A 67 14.90 6.66 9.59
CA HIS A 67 15.53 6.14 8.37
C HIS A 67 15.20 4.66 8.11
N LEU A 68 14.54 3.96 9.05
CA LEU A 68 13.88 2.68 8.76
C LEU A 68 12.56 2.97 8.03
N LEU A 69 12.56 2.83 6.71
CA LEU A 69 11.39 3.15 5.88
C LEU A 69 10.27 2.14 6.09
N ASN A 70 10.57 0.85 5.94
CA ASN A 70 9.59 -0.21 6.14
C ASN A 70 10.29 -1.56 6.39
N ARG A 71 9.45 -2.57 6.59
CA ARG A 71 9.82 -3.98 6.72
C ARG A 71 8.90 -4.77 5.82
N GLU A 72 9.33 -5.86 5.21
CA GLU A 72 8.40 -6.80 4.59
C GLU A 72 7.55 -7.44 5.71
N ALA A 73 8.06 -8.49 6.38
CA ALA A 73 7.37 -9.18 7.47
C ALA A 73 5.89 -9.47 7.17
N VAL A 74 5.59 -9.73 5.90
CA VAL A 74 4.26 -9.97 5.35
C VAL A 74 4.43 -10.93 4.19
N ARG A 75 3.44 -11.77 3.92
CA ARG A 75 3.37 -12.50 2.67
C ARG A 75 3.02 -11.50 1.55
N GLY A 76 4.05 -10.93 0.92
CA GLY A 76 3.91 -9.92 -0.12
C GLY A 76 3.69 -10.50 -1.52
N MET A 77 3.71 -9.61 -2.52
CA MET A 77 3.51 -9.95 -3.94
C MET A 77 4.59 -10.88 -4.52
N GLN A 78 5.69 -11.13 -3.79
CA GLN A 78 6.64 -12.20 -4.13
C GLN A 78 6.03 -13.60 -4.07
N SER A 79 4.88 -13.77 -3.42
CA SER A 79 4.06 -14.98 -3.46
C SER A 79 2.96 -14.79 -4.51
N ASP A 80 1.93 -14.05 -4.15
CA ASP A 80 0.74 -13.77 -4.95
C ASP A 80 -0.15 -12.81 -4.17
N CYS A 81 -1.07 -12.17 -4.88
CA CYS A 81 -2.12 -11.36 -4.33
C CYS A 81 -3.23 -12.27 -3.82
N ASP A 82 -3.24 -12.51 -2.51
CA ASP A 82 -4.24 -13.35 -1.85
C ASP A 82 -5.37 -12.50 -1.25
N PRO A 83 -6.58 -12.50 -1.84
CA PRO A 83 -7.69 -11.67 -1.38
C PRO A 83 -8.15 -11.97 0.05
N GLU A 84 -7.95 -13.20 0.53
CA GLU A 84 -8.33 -13.60 1.89
C GLU A 84 -7.37 -12.99 2.91
N ASP A 85 -6.07 -13.13 2.69
CA ASP A 85 -5.05 -12.49 3.52
C ASP A 85 -5.19 -10.96 3.46
N ASN A 86 -5.40 -10.40 2.27
CA ASN A 86 -5.42 -8.96 2.05
C ASN A 86 -6.49 -8.24 2.85
N VAL A 87 -7.65 -8.86 3.13
CA VAL A 87 -8.70 -8.28 4.00
C VAL A 87 -8.45 -8.49 5.50
N ILE A 88 -7.42 -9.26 5.89
CA ILE A 88 -7.01 -9.49 7.28
C ILE A 88 -5.78 -8.61 7.63
N LEU A 89 -4.83 -8.49 6.71
CA LEU A 89 -3.56 -7.80 6.90
C LEU A 89 -3.70 -6.35 7.43
N PRO A 90 -4.62 -5.51 6.94
CA PRO A 90 -4.79 -4.13 7.41
C PRO A 90 -5.07 -4.03 8.91
N PHE A 91 -5.75 -5.05 9.45
CA PHE A 91 -6.22 -5.10 10.84
C PHE A 91 -5.31 -5.91 11.76
N THR A 92 -4.24 -6.50 11.20
CA THR A 92 -3.29 -7.34 11.93
C THR A 92 -1.86 -6.83 11.69
N ARG A 93 -1.22 -7.25 10.60
CA ARG A 93 0.17 -6.92 10.28
C ARG A 93 0.41 -5.42 10.17
N PHE A 94 -0.49 -4.66 9.55
CA PHE A 94 -0.31 -3.22 9.35
C PHE A 94 -0.57 -2.39 10.61
N VAL A 95 -1.19 -2.96 11.65
CA VAL A 95 -1.31 -2.31 12.98
C VAL A 95 0.06 -2.12 13.63
N GLY A 96 1.02 -3.03 13.35
CA GLY A 96 2.39 -2.91 13.85
C GLY A 96 3.24 -1.87 13.12
N GLY A 97 2.82 -1.43 11.93
CA GLY A 97 3.50 -0.46 11.07
C GLY A 97 3.51 -0.85 9.60
N ASP A 98 4.07 0.01 8.76
CA ASP A 98 4.18 -0.11 7.30
C ASP A 98 4.76 -1.45 6.83
N ALA A 99 4.47 -1.79 5.57
CA ALA A 99 5.06 -2.96 4.93
C ALA A 99 5.50 -2.76 3.49
N ASP A 100 6.62 -3.38 3.11
CA ASP A 100 7.06 -3.51 1.71
C ASP A 100 6.30 -4.66 1.02
N TYR A 101 4.98 -4.51 0.85
CA TYR A 101 4.13 -5.52 0.21
C TYR A 101 4.39 -5.64 -1.31
N THR A 102 4.86 -4.55 -1.92
CA THR A 102 5.12 -4.40 -3.36
C THR A 102 3.88 -4.66 -4.24
N PRO A 103 2.83 -3.83 -4.18
CA PRO A 103 1.57 -4.12 -4.85
C PRO A 103 1.62 -3.98 -6.39
N PHE A 104 0.55 -4.49 -7.02
CA PHE A 104 0.17 -4.22 -8.41
C PHE A 104 1.04 -4.89 -9.50
N CYS A 105 1.33 -6.19 -9.35
CA CYS A 105 1.92 -7.06 -10.39
C CYS A 105 0.82 -7.76 -11.20
N PHE A 106 0.34 -7.16 -12.29
CA PHE A 106 -0.77 -7.72 -13.07
C PHE A 106 -0.34 -8.43 -14.35
N SER A 107 0.86 -8.17 -14.86
CA SER A 107 1.40 -8.81 -16.06
C SER A 107 1.79 -10.28 -15.85
N VAL A 108 1.98 -10.69 -14.59
CA VAL A 108 2.31 -12.06 -14.19
C VAL A 108 1.07 -12.72 -13.57
N PRO A 109 0.35 -13.59 -14.30
CA PRO A 109 -0.92 -14.16 -13.85
C PRO A 109 -0.84 -14.87 -12.49
N GLU A 110 0.28 -15.53 -12.21
CA GLU A 110 0.52 -16.22 -10.94
C GLU A 110 0.59 -15.24 -9.76
N ARG A 111 1.08 -14.01 -9.98
CA ARG A 111 1.11 -12.97 -8.94
C ARG A 111 -0.23 -12.35 -8.69
N LYS A 112 -1.06 -12.20 -9.72
CA LYS A 112 -2.44 -11.75 -9.55
C LYS A 112 -3.26 -12.77 -8.76
N GLY A 113 -3.03 -14.06 -8.98
CA GLY A 113 -3.75 -15.13 -8.29
C GLY A 113 -5.27 -15.03 -8.48
N LYS A 114 -6.03 -15.03 -7.38
CA LYS A 114 -7.50 -14.93 -7.40
C LYS A 114 -8.01 -13.49 -7.28
N ALA A 115 -7.13 -12.52 -7.08
CA ALA A 115 -7.52 -11.12 -6.97
C ALA A 115 -8.00 -10.58 -8.31
N THR A 116 -8.85 -9.56 -8.28
CA THR A 116 -9.22 -8.78 -9.46
C THR A 116 -8.22 -7.63 -9.69
N MET A 117 -8.34 -6.94 -10.83
CA MET A 117 -7.54 -5.75 -11.09
C MET A 117 -7.84 -4.62 -10.09
N GLY A 118 -9.11 -4.43 -9.73
CA GLY A 118 -9.55 -3.45 -8.74
C GLY A 118 -9.01 -3.73 -7.36
N HIS A 119 -8.93 -5.01 -6.97
CA HIS A 119 -8.32 -5.42 -5.70
C HIS A 119 -6.82 -5.10 -5.64
N MET A 120 -6.07 -5.45 -6.70
CA MET A 120 -4.65 -5.11 -6.76
C MET A 120 -4.41 -3.59 -6.73
N LEU A 121 -5.28 -2.80 -7.38
CA LEU A 121 -5.18 -1.35 -7.33
C LEU A 121 -5.50 -0.81 -5.93
N ALA A 122 -6.51 -1.36 -5.25
CA ALA A 122 -6.86 -1.00 -3.87
C ALA A 122 -5.69 -1.23 -2.89
N ASN A 123 -4.91 -2.29 -3.09
CA ASN A 123 -3.71 -2.58 -2.29
C ASN A 123 -2.70 -1.43 -2.29
N THR A 124 -2.62 -0.65 -3.38
CA THR A 124 -1.69 0.51 -3.47
C THR A 124 -2.02 1.65 -2.51
N VAL A 125 -3.26 1.70 -2.00
CA VAL A 125 -3.71 2.71 -1.02
C VAL A 125 -3.82 2.11 0.38
N ILE A 126 -4.32 0.88 0.50
CA ILE A 126 -4.57 0.24 1.79
C ILE A 126 -3.26 -0.18 2.47
N PHE A 127 -2.32 -0.73 1.72
CA PHE A 127 -1.04 -1.18 2.26
C PHE A 127 -0.05 -0.02 2.30
N GLN A 128 -0.01 0.64 3.47
CA GLN A 128 0.88 1.76 3.72
C GLN A 128 2.35 1.33 3.60
N SER A 129 3.10 2.10 2.82
CA SER A 129 4.55 1.95 2.70
C SER A 129 5.23 3.30 2.56
N SER A 130 6.17 3.61 3.46
CA SER A 130 7.03 4.80 3.34
C SER A 130 7.96 4.78 2.12
N LEU A 131 8.15 3.62 1.49
CA LEU A 131 8.66 3.48 0.12
C LEU A 131 7.71 2.57 -0.67
N LEU A 132 6.82 3.15 -1.47
CA LEU A 132 5.89 2.38 -2.30
C LEU A 132 6.56 1.91 -3.59
N THR A 133 6.85 0.61 -3.66
CA THR A 133 7.37 -0.03 -4.89
C THR A 133 6.21 -0.70 -5.62
N ILE A 134 5.90 -0.25 -6.84
CA ILE A 134 4.97 -0.94 -7.74
C ILE A 134 5.71 -2.08 -8.42
N SER A 135 5.26 -3.32 -8.21
CA SER A 135 5.94 -4.55 -8.65
C SER A 135 5.61 -4.91 -10.11
N GLU A 136 5.70 -3.95 -11.01
CA GLU A 136 5.34 -4.13 -12.42
C GLU A 136 6.45 -3.62 -13.33
N HIS A 137 6.56 -4.23 -14.51
CA HIS A 137 7.45 -3.73 -15.54
C HIS A 137 6.91 -2.38 -16.07
N PRO A 138 7.73 -1.31 -16.12
CA PRO A 138 7.27 0.02 -16.54
C PRO A 138 6.54 0.05 -17.90
N ALA A 139 6.93 -0.81 -18.85
CA ALA A 139 6.27 -0.91 -20.15
C ALA A 139 4.81 -1.39 -20.06
N HIS A 140 4.42 -2.13 -19.03
CA HIS A 140 3.03 -2.51 -18.81
C HIS A 140 2.24 -1.40 -18.11
N LEU A 141 2.92 -0.54 -17.35
CA LEU A 141 2.29 0.57 -16.63
C LEU A 141 1.95 1.75 -17.54
N ILE A 142 2.81 2.07 -18.53
CA ILE A 142 2.73 3.36 -19.24
C ILE A 142 1.41 3.57 -19.99
N ASP A 143 0.82 2.48 -20.52
CA ASP A 143 -0.45 2.49 -21.26
C ASP A 143 -1.63 1.99 -20.40
N HIS A 144 -1.39 1.67 -19.13
CA HIS A 144 -2.44 1.17 -18.25
C HIS A 144 -3.37 2.30 -17.80
N ILE A 145 -4.68 2.08 -17.81
CA ILE A 145 -5.69 3.12 -17.44
C ILE A 145 -5.48 3.72 -16.04
N ALA A 146 -4.84 2.98 -15.14
CA ALA A 146 -4.53 3.41 -13.78
C ALA A 146 -3.21 4.21 -13.64
N VAL A 147 -2.43 4.41 -14.72
CA VAL A 147 -1.10 5.03 -14.63
C VAL A 147 -1.12 6.42 -14.00
N ASP A 148 -2.11 7.24 -14.36
CA ASP A 148 -2.23 8.60 -13.82
C ASP A 148 -2.61 8.58 -12.35
N PHE A 149 -3.40 7.60 -11.91
CA PHE A 149 -3.69 7.40 -10.49
C PHE A 149 -2.43 6.99 -9.72
N LEU A 150 -1.67 6.03 -10.23
CA LEU A 150 -0.43 5.55 -9.59
C LEU A 150 0.61 6.67 -9.44
N ARG A 151 0.70 7.58 -10.42
CA ARG A 151 1.59 8.76 -10.37
C ARG A 151 1.23 9.77 -9.27
N LEU A 152 -0.03 9.76 -8.83
CA LEU A 152 -0.54 10.68 -7.81
C LEU A 152 -0.47 10.11 -6.39
N LEU A 153 -0.17 8.81 -6.23
CA LEU A 153 -0.16 8.17 -4.92
C LEU A 153 0.93 8.78 -4.02
N PRO A 154 0.56 9.30 -2.85
CA PRO A 154 1.54 9.74 -1.87
C PRO A 154 2.03 8.53 -1.07
N VAL A 155 3.24 8.64 -0.53
CA VAL A 155 3.77 7.67 0.44
C VAL A 155 3.46 8.05 1.89
N PHE A 156 2.89 9.24 2.13
CA PHE A 156 2.46 9.71 3.45
C PHE A 156 1.08 10.36 3.37
N TYR A 157 0.30 10.16 4.43
CA TYR A 157 -1.06 10.68 4.56
C TYR A 157 -1.18 11.49 5.84
N ASP A 158 -1.80 12.66 5.76
CA ASP A 158 -2.10 13.52 6.90
C ASP A 158 -3.18 12.91 7.79
N GLU A 159 -4.11 12.19 7.17
CA GLU A 159 -5.21 11.54 7.84
C GLU A 159 -5.52 10.18 7.21
N THR A 160 -5.87 9.20 8.03
CA THR A 160 -6.37 7.90 7.58
C THR A 160 -7.64 7.56 8.34
N ARG A 161 -8.70 7.21 7.60
CA ARG A 161 -9.98 6.77 8.12
C ARG A 161 -10.30 5.37 7.59
N VAL A 162 -10.51 4.44 8.51
CA VAL A 162 -11.14 3.15 8.20
C VAL A 162 -12.64 3.38 8.16
N LEU A 163 -13.26 3.19 7.01
CA LEU A 163 -14.66 3.54 6.79
C LEU A 163 -15.62 2.43 7.29
N PRO A 164 -16.86 2.79 7.65
CA PRO A 164 -17.90 1.82 8.03
C PRO A 164 -18.10 0.72 6.99
N GLY A 165 -18.37 -0.50 7.45
CA GLY A 165 -18.46 -1.69 6.60
C GLY A 165 -17.13 -2.43 6.43
N SER A 166 -16.03 -1.89 6.97
CA SER A 166 -14.78 -2.65 7.15
C SER A 166 -14.95 -3.70 8.25
N LEU A 167 -14.55 -4.93 7.96
CA LEU A 167 -14.58 -6.06 8.89
C LEU A 167 -13.42 -7.01 8.55
N PRO A 168 -12.49 -7.31 9.48
CA PRO A 168 -11.35 -8.17 9.20
C PRO A 168 -11.80 -9.54 8.67
N GLY A 169 -11.17 -10.02 7.59
CA GLY A 169 -11.56 -11.27 6.94
C GLY A 169 -12.66 -11.13 5.88
N GLU A 170 -13.37 -10.00 5.85
CA GLU A 170 -14.42 -9.75 4.85
C GLU A 170 -14.10 -8.58 3.94
N LYS A 171 -13.79 -7.41 4.51
CA LYS A 171 -13.66 -6.17 3.74
C LYS A 171 -12.77 -5.15 4.45
N ALA A 172 -11.99 -4.42 3.68
CA ALA A 172 -11.25 -3.27 4.17
C ALA A 172 -11.56 -2.05 3.30
N ILE A 173 -12.03 -0.97 3.92
CA ILE A 173 -12.42 0.26 3.25
C ILE A 173 -11.66 1.42 3.90
N PHE A 174 -10.87 2.14 3.12
CA PHE A 174 -10.02 3.21 3.60
C PHE A 174 -10.30 4.50 2.82
N ALA A 175 -10.32 5.61 3.53
CA ALA A 175 -10.15 6.95 2.98
C ALA A 175 -8.94 7.60 3.64
N ARG A 176 -8.03 8.17 2.84
CA ARG A 176 -6.79 8.77 3.34
C ARG A 176 -6.57 10.14 2.72
N LYS A 177 -6.20 11.12 3.53
CA LYS A 177 -5.97 12.50 3.08
C LYS A 177 -4.49 12.76 2.89
N SER A 178 -4.12 13.44 1.82
CA SER A 178 -2.77 14.00 1.62
C SER A 178 -2.90 15.37 0.96
N GLY A 179 -2.53 16.42 1.69
CA GLY A 179 -2.81 17.80 1.34
C GLY A 179 -4.31 18.02 1.17
N GLU A 180 -4.71 18.45 -0.03
CA GLU A 180 -6.10 18.72 -0.38
C GLU A 180 -6.81 17.52 -1.03
N SER A 181 -6.11 16.41 -1.29
CA SER A 181 -6.69 15.25 -1.97
C SER A 181 -7.06 14.15 -0.98
N TRP A 182 -8.14 13.44 -1.27
CA TRP A 182 -8.47 12.18 -0.61
C TRP A 182 -8.22 11.00 -1.56
N PHE A 183 -7.69 9.92 -1.01
CA PHE A 183 -7.49 8.65 -1.68
C PHE A 183 -8.42 7.63 -1.04
N PHE A 184 -9.15 6.89 -1.86
CA PHE A 184 -10.07 5.86 -1.40
C PHE A 184 -9.64 4.51 -1.94
N ALA A 185 -9.86 3.48 -1.13
CA ALA A 185 -9.77 2.12 -1.58
C ALA A 185 -10.72 1.20 -0.83
N LEU A 186 -11.21 0.20 -1.54
CA LEU A 186 -12.00 -0.89 -1.03
C LEU A 186 -11.43 -2.19 -1.58
N GLN A 187 -11.25 -3.17 -0.72
CA GLN A 187 -11.00 -4.55 -1.08
C GLN A 187 -11.97 -5.45 -0.33
N GLN A 188 -12.38 -6.54 -0.97
CA GLN A 188 -13.23 -7.55 -0.33
C GLN A 188 -12.71 -8.97 -0.57
N GLY A 189 -13.00 -9.84 0.39
CA GLY A 189 -12.54 -11.21 0.43
C GLY A 189 -13.40 -12.19 -0.37
N PRO A 190 -13.11 -13.49 -0.26
CA PRO A 190 -13.76 -14.54 -1.05
C PRO A 190 -15.27 -14.70 -0.82
N ASP A 191 -15.79 -14.36 0.35
CA ASP A 191 -17.22 -14.57 0.65
C ASP A 191 -18.08 -13.33 0.38
N GLN A 192 -17.49 -12.27 -0.18
CA GLN A 192 -18.14 -10.98 -0.39
C GLN A 192 -18.33 -10.69 -1.88
N LYS A 193 -19.52 -10.21 -2.28
CA LYS A 193 -19.81 -9.69 -3.63
C LYS A 193 -21.05 -8.81 -3.63
N GLY A 194 -21.20 -7.97 -4.66
CA GLY A 194 -22.40 -7.17 -4.89
C GLY A 194 -22.15 -5.67 -4.82
N ASN A 195 -23.23 -4.90 -4.86
CA ASN A 195 -23.17 -3.45 -4.80
C ASN A 195 -22.68 -2.98 -3.43
N GLN A 196 -21.66 -2.13 -3.44
CA GLN A 196 -21.13 -1.45 -2.27
C GLN A 196 -21.52 0.02 -2.35
N THR A 197 -22.02 0.57 -1.25
CA THR A 197 -22.33 2.00 -1.11
C THR A 197 -21.34 2.62 -0.15
N ILE A 198 -20.64 3.66 -0.59
CA ILE A 198 -19.68 4.41 0.20
C ILE A 198 -20.28 5.77 0.53
N TYR A 199 -20.34 6.09 1.82
CA TYR A 199 -20.77 7.40 2.31
C TYR A 199 -19.56 8.34 2.37
N LEU A 200 -19.71 9.52 1.76
CA LEU A 200 -18.63 10.49 1.60
C LEU A 200 -18.59 11.55 2.71
N ASP A 201 -19.07 11.21 3.91
CA ASP A 201 -19.04 12.08 5.09
C ASP A 201 -17.64 12.50 5.51
N PHE A 202 -16.63 11.79 4.99
CA PHE A 202 -15.25 12.06 5.31
C PHE A 202 -14.66 13.28 4.59
N LEU A 203 -15.25 13.70 3.47
CA LEU A 203 -14.80 14.85 2.70
C LEU A 203 -14.89 16.14 3.51
N ASP A 204 -14.10 17.14 3.11
CA ASP A 204 -14.07 18.41 3.80
C ASP A 204 -15.43 19.14 3.65
N LYS A 205 -15.81 19.88 4.70
CA LYS A 205 -17.07 20.61 4.71
C LYS A 205 -17.03 21.75 3.68
N ASP A 206 -18.16 21.96 3.01
CA ASP A 206 -18.37 23.07 2.06
C ASP A 206 -17.40 23.04 0.84
N ALA A 207 -16.83 21.87 0.53
CA ALA A 207 -15.96 21.63 -0.62
C ALA A 207 -16.59 20.66 -1.63
N GLU A 208 -16.33 20.88 -2.92
CA GLU A 208 -16.60 19.94 -4.00
C GLU A 208 -15.30 19.24 -4.44
N TYR A 209 -15.43 17.99 -4.85
CA TYR A 209 -14.32 17.19 -5.33
C TYR A 209 -14.66 16.54 -6.66
N ASP A 210 -13.69 16.49 -7.57
CA ASP A 210 -13.75 15.60 -8.72
C ASP A 210 -13.20 14.23 -8.30
N LEU A 211 -14.10 13.26 -8.19
CA LEU A 211 -13.77 11.86 -7.95
C LEU A 211 -13.41 11.19 -9.27
N THR A 212 -12.19 10.67 -9.37
CA THR A 212 -11.82 9.65 -10.35
C THR A 212 -11.81 8.30 -9.65
N LEU A 213 -12.77 7.43 -9.97
CA LEU A 213 -12.96 6.11 -9.37
C LEU A 213 -12.65 4.99 -10.38
N PHE A 214 -11.82 4.05 -9.95
CA PHE A 214 -11.52 2.82 -10.67
C PHE A 214 -12.22 1.64 -10.00
N THR A 215 -13.04 0.93 -10.75
CA THR A 215 -13.75 -0.28 -10.30
C THR A 215 -13.43 -1.45 -11.23
N ASP A 216 -13.65 -2.67 -10.76
CA ASP A 216 -13.60 -3.85 -11.63
C ASP A 216 -14.62 -3.74 -12.78
N ASP A 217 -14.23 -4.21 -13.96
CA ASP A 217 -15.19 -4.45 -15.04
C ASP A 217 -16.05 -5.69 -14.71
N PRO A 218 -17.39 -5.58 -14.72
CA PRO A 218 -18.28 -6.67 -14.34
C PRO A 218 -18.20 -7.89 -15.29
N ASN A 219 -17.68 -7.70 -16.51
CA ASN A 219 -17.55 -8.77 -17.51
C ASN A 219 -16.12 -9.31 -17.63
N ASP A 220 -15.11 -8.60 -17.11
CA ASP A 220 -13.70 -9.00 -17.18
C ASP A 220 -12.92 -8.47 -15.96
N THR A 221 -12.73 -9.31 -14.95
CA THR A 221 -12.03 -8.94 -13.71
C THR A 221 -10.52 -8.69 -13.90
N ASN A 222 -10.01 -8.76 -15.13
CA ASN A 222 -8.68 -8.27 -15.51
C ASN A 222 -8.66 -6.81 -15.95
N LYS A 223 -9.82 -6.17 -16.08
CA LYS A 223 -9.94 -4.79 -16.53
C LYS A 223 -10.52 -3.91 -15.43
N LEU A 224 -10.17 -2.63 -15.53
CA LEU A 224 -10.76 -1.57 -14.75
C LEU A 224 -11.68 -0.72 -15.62
N ILE A 225 -12.72 -0.20 -15.00
CA ILE A 225 -13.53 0.90 -15.53
C ILE A 225 -13.15 2.15 -14.74
N ARG A 226 -12.92 3.26 -15.45
CA ARG A 226 -12.71 4.58 -14.87
C ARG A 226 -14.01 5.38 -14.95
N ASN A 227 -14.46 5.89 -13.81
CA ASN A 227 -15.62 6.77 -13.70
C ASN A 227 -15.20 8.11 -13.11
N GLU A 228 -15.80 9.20 -13.59
CA GLU A 228 -15.54 10.55 -13.11
C GLU A 228 -16.84 11.22 -12.69
N ILE A 229 -16.88 11.72 -11.45
CA ILE A 229 -18.09 12.26 -10.83
C ILE A 229 -17.69 13.42 -9.92
N THR A 230 -18.39 14.56 -9.99
CA THR A 230 -18.26 15.61 -8.96
C THR A 230 -19.12 15.23 -7.76
N VAL A 231 -18.52 15.27 -6.58
CA VAL A 231 -19.15 14.88 -5.31
C VAL A 231 -18.79 15.85 -4.21
N LYS A 232 -19.56 15.83 -3.13
CA LYS A 232 -19.30 16.61 -1.91
C LYS A 232 -19.58 15.77 -0.67
N ARG A 233 -19.24 16.33 0.49
CA ARG A 233 -19.54 15.71 1.78
C ARG A 233 -21.03 15.39 1.93
N GLY A 234 -21.33 14.17 2.38
CA GLY A 234 -22.70 13.68 2.58
C GLY A 234 -23.31 12.98 1.36
N ASP A 235 -22.64 13.04 0.19
CA ASP A 235 -23.02 12.22 -0.95
C ASP A 235 -22.73 10.74 -0.71
N GLN A 236 -23.30 9.88 -1.56
CA GLN A 236 -23.03 8.46 -1.58
C GLN A 236 -22.69 8.00 -3.00
N VAL A 237 -21.76 7.05 -3.11
CA VAL A 237 -21.38 6.43 -4.38
C VAL A 237 -21.59 4.93 -4.29
N THR A 238 -22.38 4.38 -5.21
CA THR A 238 -22.67 2.94 -5.28
C THR A 238 -22.09 2.33 -6.54
N PHE A 239 -21.39 1.21 -6.40
CA PHE A 239 -20.83 0.45 -7.52
C PHE A 239 -20.78 -1.05 -7.20
N TYR A 240 -20.80 -1.88 -8.23
CA TYR A 240 -20.67 -3.32 -8.08
C TYR A 240 -19.22 -3.71 -7.78
N VAL A 241 -19.02 -4.64 -6.85
CA VAL A 241 -17.71 -5.23 -6.57
C VAL A 241 -17.84 -6.76 -6.66
N PRO A 242 -17.11 -7.43 -7.57
CA PRO A 242 -17.14 -8.89 -7.73
C PRO A 242 -16.44 -9.58 -6.56
N GLN A 243 -16.61 -10.90 -6.43
CA GLN A 243 -15.82 -11.70 -5.48
C GLN A 243 -14.31 -11.44 -5.65
N ASN A 244 -13.57 -11.34 -4.54
CA ASN A 244 -12.15 -10.95 -4.54
C ASN A 244 -11.87 -9.58 -5.18
N GLY A 245 -12.91 -8.76 -5.28
CA GLY A 245 -12.94 -7.48 -5.98
C GLY A 245 -12.31 -6.35 -5.19
N GLY A 246 -12.21 -5.20 -5.85
CA GLY A 246 -11.88 -3.95 -5.19
C GLY A 246 -12.16 -2.72 -6.04
N ALA A 247 -11.89 -1.58 -5.44
CA ALA A 247 -11.93 -0.29 -6.10
C ALA A 247 -10.91 0.64 -5.48
N ALA A 248 -10.40 1.59 -6.26
CA ALA A 248 -9.54 2.66 -5.77
C ALA A 248 -9.91 3.97 -6.46
N GLY A 249 -9.73 5.09 -5.79
CA GLY A 249 -10.05 6.38 -6.38
C GLY A 249 -9.35 7.54 -5.70
N ILE A 250 -9.40 8.68 -6.37
CA ILE A 250 -8.88 9.94 -5.85
C ILE A 250 -9.96 11.02 -5.96
N PHE A 251 -10.17 11.75 -4.89
CA PHE A 251 -10.99 12.95 -4.82
C PHE A 251 -10.03 14.14 -4.87
N ARG A 252 -10.05 14.88 -5.96
CA ARG A 252 -9.26 16.10 -6.12
C ARG A 252 -10.15 17.29 -5.81
N LEU A 253 -9.70 18.18 -4.93
CA LEU A 253 -10.45 19.40 -4.62
C LEU A 253 -10.72 20.16 -5.92
N LYS A 254 -12.00 20.39 -6.20
CA LYS A 254 -12.42 21.13 -7.38
C LYS A 254 -12.12 22.60 -7.14
N ARG A 255 -11.36 23.20 -8.06
CA ARG A 255 -11.05 24.63 -8.05
C ARG A 255 -11.82 25.27 -9.20
N ASP A 256 -12.48 26.38 -8.92
CA ASP A 256 -13.17 27.21 -9.93
C ASP A 256 -12.21 27.73 -11.01
#